data_AF-A0A5C8NMI1-F1
#
_entry.id   AF-A0A5C8NMI1-F1
#
_cell.length_a   1.000
_cell.length_b   1.000
_cell.length_c   1.000
_cell.angle_alpha   90.00
_cell.angle_beta   90.00
_cell.angle_gamma   90.00
#
_symmetry.space_group_name_H-M   'P 1'
#
loop_
_entity.id
_entity.type
_entity.pdbx_description
1 polymer ?
#
loop_
_entity_poly.entity_id
_entity_poly.type
_entity_poly.pdbx_seq_one_letter_code
_entity_poly.pdbx_strand_id
1 'polypeptide(L)'
;MENFEMTETGRGVVFALADGGTFHLPAKPNVERVGSLDVLAVARGVFDEAARLQAETKAVRANPHLTEAGKLDRLAPVRIKGVRAVARAAASVEHEDEQLAARENAIFTVPAIDRADAVTAIREGELRSRFASLTARARLQVVEEISKPGNEQLMLALLRDPMPAQDALREVVVTRWREAREAEHIQELRSIRAAREALDWLRRSIFAAAAAVRRSAELSPRELASVLAGDANAMRGAHAFGVSPDDIAAARAAALRRTT
;
A
#
# COMPACT_ATOMS: atom_id res chain seq x y z
N MET A 1 -3.47 6.75 -33.28
CA MET A 1 -3.57 6.23 -31.91
C MET A 1 -4.55 7.14 -31.20
N GLU A 2 -5.72 6.64 -30.86
CA GLU A 2 -6.64 7.37 -29.96
C GLU A 2 -6.00 7.31 -28.58
N ASN A 3 -5.42 8.44 -28.16
CA ASN A 3 -4.89 8.59 -26.81
C ASN A 3 -6.06 8.86 -25.86
N PHE A 4 -5.93 8.47 -24.60
CA PHE A 4 -6.86 8.96 -23.57
C PHE A 4 -6.81 10.48 -23.49
N GLU A 5 -7.99 11.07 -23.32
CA GLU A 5 -8.09 12.42 -22.80
C GLU A 5 -8.26 12.32 -21.28
N MET A 6 -7.23 12.76 -20.56
CA MET A 6 -7.32 13.03 -19.14
C MET A 6 -7.70 14.50 -18.98
N THR A 7 -8.92 14.76 -18.56
CA THR A 7 -9.40 16.12 -18.32
C THR A 7 -9.44 16.39 -16.83
N GLU A 8 -8.60 17.31 -16.36
CA GLU A 8 -8.74 17.86 -15.02
C GLU A 8 -9.94 18.81 -14.98
N THR A 9 -10.91 18.46 -14.15
CA THR A 9 -12.05 19.31 -13.84
C THR A 9 -11.85 19.89 -12.44
N GLY A 10 -12.44 21.05 -12.14
CA GLY A 10 -12.38 21.61 -10.78
C GLY A 10 -12.98 20.72 -9.68
N ARG A 11 -13.57 19.56 -10.03
CA ARG A 11 -14.15 18.56 -9.11
C ARG A 11 -13.40 17.23 -9.09
N GLY A 12 -12.46 17.00 -10.01
CA GLY A 12 -11.88 15.68 -10.20
C GLY A 12 -11.18 15.48 -11.53
N VAL A 13 -10.67 14.27 -11.75
CA VAL A 13 -10.05 13.89 -13.03
C VAL A 13 -10.99 12.95 -13.76
N VAL A 14 -11.28 13.25 -15.03
CA VAL A 14 -12.08 12.39 -15.89
C VAL A 14 -11.18 11.69 -16.89
N PHE A 15 -11.30 10.37 -16.97
CA PHE A 15 -10.62 9.55 -17.97
C PHE A 15 -11.67 8.99 -18.94
N ALA A 16 -11.58 9.35 -20.21
CA ALA A 16 -12.46 8.86 -21.26
C ALA A 16 -11.83 7.67 -22.00
N LEU A 17 -12.47 6.50 -21.93
CA LEU A 17 -12.11 5.30 -22.68
C LEU A 17 -12.53 5.40 -24.15
N ALA A 18 -11.89 4.61 -25.01
CA ALA A 18 -12.17 4.58 -26.45
C ALA A 18 -13.56 4.01 -26.81
N ASP A 19 -14.24 3.32 -25.89
CA ASP A 19 -15.65 2.89 -26.04
C ASP A 19 -16.67 3.94 -25.59
N GLY A 20 -16.22 5.13 -25.20
CA GLY A 20 -17.08 6.19 -24.65
C GLY A 20 -17.38 6.02 -23.17
N GLY A 21 -16.85 5.00 -22.49
CA GLY A 21 -16.94 4.90 -21.03
C GLY A 21 -16.10 5.97 -20.35
N THR A 22 -16.62 6.59 -19.29
CA THR A 22 -15.85 7.56 -18.48
C THR A 22 -15.60 7.03 -17.07
N PHE A 23 -14.42 7.32 -16.54
CA PHE A 23 -14.10 7.14 -15.13
C PHE A 23 -13.89 8.49 -14.48
N HIS A 24 -14.60 8.71 -13.38
CA HIS A 24 -14.47 9.90 -12.57
C HIS A 24 -13.64 9.58 -11.34
N LEU A 25 -12.50 10.23 -11.21
CA LEU A 25 -11.64 10.18 -10.05
C LEU A 25 -11.74 11.49 -9.28
N PRO A 26 -11.54 11.48 -7.96
CA PRO A 26 -11.46 12.71 -7.19
C PRO A 26 -10.28 13.57 -7.68
N ALA A 27 -10.24 14.83 -7.25
CA ALA A 27 -9.16 15.74 -7.60
C ALA A 27 -7.82 15.12 -7.21
N LYS A 28 -6.81 15.28 -8.07
CA LYS A 28 -5.47 14.77 -7.80
C LYS A 28 -4.93 15.46 -6.54
N PRO A 29 -4.34 14.71 -5.59
CA PRO A 29 -3.67 15.33 -4.46
C PRO A 29 -2.48 16.18 -4.94
N ASN A 30 -2.11 17.18 -4.14
CA ASN A 30 -0.96 18.06 -4.40
C ASN A 30 0.36 17.37 -4.04
N VAL A 31 0.57 16.17 -4.56
CA VAL A 31 1.78 15.36 -4.43
C VAL A 31 2.13 14.85 -5.82
N GLU A 32 3.34 15.15 -6.27
CA GLU A 32 3.83 14.73 -7.58
C GLU A 32 4.46 13.33 -7.53
N ARG A 33 5.14 13.02 -6.42
CA ARG A 33 5.93 11.80 -6.26
C ARG A 33 5.76 11.19 -4.87
N VAL A 34 5.67 9.86 -4.82
CA VAL A 34 5.74 9.07 -3.58
C VAL A 34 6.85 8.04 -3.76
N GLY A 35 7.94 8.20 -3.00
CA GLY A 35 9.13 7.36 -3.16
C GLY A 35 9.65 7.40 -4.60
N SER A 36 9.60 6.25 -5.27
CA SER A 36 9.99 6.10 -6.67
C SER A 36 8.88 6.39 -7.68
N LEU A 37 7.63 6.54 -7.23
CA LEU A 37 6.45 6.65 -8.10
C LEU A 37 6.14 8.09 -8.44
N ASP A 38 6.19 8.42 -9.73
CA ASP A 38 5.53 9.61 -10.27
C ASP A 38 4.01 9.35 -10.37
N VAL A 39 3.24 10.06 -9.53
CA VAL A 39 1.81 9.82 -9.32
C VAL A 39 1.03 9.97 -10.63
N LEU A 40 1.36 10.99 -11.42
CA LEU A 40 0.63 11.23 -12.66
C LEU A 40 1.06 10.25 -13.76
N ALA A 41 2.36 9.96 -13.87
CA ALA A 41 2.87 9.03 -14.86
C ALA A 41 2.35 7.60 -14.63
N VAL A 42 2.25 7.14 -13.37
CA VAL A 42 1.68 5.82 -13.06
C VAL A 42 0.21 5.76 -13.43
N ALA A 43 -0.61 6.75 -13.02
CA ALA A 43 -2.03 6.77 -13.36
C ALA A 43 -2.25 6.82 -14.87
N ARG A 44 -1.55 7.70 -15.58
CA ARG A 44 -1.61 7.77 -17.04
C ARG A 44 -1.18 6.46 -17.69
N GLY A 45 -0.08 5.87 -17.23
CA GLY A 45 0.46 4.63 -17.77
C GLY A 45 -0.51 3.44 -17.67
N VAL A 46 -1.24 3.29 -16.56
CA VAL A 46 -2.24 2.21 -16.44
C VAL A 46 -3.47 2.44 -17.31
N PHE A 47 -3.89 3.70 -17.50
CA PHE A 47 -4.96 4.00 -18.45
C PHE A 47 -4.48 3.77 -19.87
N ASP A 48 -3.36 4.33 -20.30
CA ASP A 48 -2.78 4.13 -21.65
C ASP A 48 -2.68 2.64 -22.02
N GLU A 49 -2.28 1.80 -21.08
CA GLU A 49 -2.27 0.34 -21.24
C GLU A 49 -3.68 -0.25 -21.46
N ALA A 50 -4.68 0.24 -20.73
CA ALA A 50 -6.07 -0.16 -20.90
C ALA A 50 -6.65 0.20 -22.28
N ALA A 51 -6.46 1.43 -22.80
CA ALA A 51 -6.92 1.72 -24.18
C ALA A 51 -6.12 0.96 -25.20
N ARG A 52 -4.81 0.78 -25.02
CA ARG A 52 -4.03 0.00 -25.98
C ARG A 52 -4.62 -1.39 -26.11
N LEU A 53 -4.85 -2.08 -24.99
CA LEU A 53 -5.49 -3.40 -25.00
C LEU A 53 -6.88 -3.36 -25.64
N GLN A 54 -7.70 -2.37 -25.30
CA GLN A 54 -9.04 -2.23 -25.86
C GLN A 54 -9.04 -2.03 -27.39
N ALA A 55 -8.18 -1.13 -27.88
CA ALA A 55 -8.01 -0.83 -29.30
C ALA A 55 -7.50 -2.05 -30.06
N GLU A 56 -6.51 -2.76 -29.51
CA GLU A 56 -5.99 -4.00 -30.10
C GLU A 56 -7.06 -5.10 -30.12
N THR A 57 -7.81 -5.30 -29.03
CA THR A 57 -8.95 -6.23 -28.99
C THR A 57 -9.99 -5.90 -30.06
N LYS A 58 -10.38 -4.64 -30.19
CA LYS A 58 -11.34 -4.19 -31.22
C LYS A 58 -10.80 -4.45 -32.64
N ALA A 59 -9.55 -4.08 -32.90
CA ALA A 59 -8.92 -4.26 -34.21
C ALA A 59 -8.78 -5.73 -34.63
N VAL A 60 -8.36 -6.60 -33.72
CA VAL A 60 -8.23 -8.04 -34.01
C VAL A 60 -9.59 -8.68 -34.22
N ARG A 61 -10.60 -8.29 -33.44
CA ARG A 61 -11.97 -8.81 -33.59
C ARG A 61 -12.62 -8.42 -34.92
N ALA A 62 -12.42 -7.17 -35.33
CA ALA A 62 -12.94 -6.64 -36.58
C ALA A 62 -12.20 -7.18 -37.82
N ASN A 63 -11.08 -7.90 -37.67
CA ASN A 63 -10.31 -8.40 -38.79
C ASN A 63 -11.01 -9.62 -39.44
N PRO A 64 -11.49 -9.52 -40.70
CA PRO A 64 -12.20 -10.61 -41.37
C PRO A 64 -11.27 -11.73 -41.84
N HIS A 65 -9.96 -11.51 -41.86
CA HIS A 65 -8.96 -12.48 -42.33
C HIS A 65 -8.46 -13.43 -41.24
N LEU A 66 -8.90 -13.26 -39.99
CA LEU A 66 -8.54 -14.14 -38.90
C LEU A 66 -9.71 -15.06 -38.54
N THR A 67 -9.43 -16.35 -38.43
CA THR A 67 -10.35 -17.31 -37.80
C THR A 67 -10.49 -16.99 -36.31
N GLU A 68 -11.53 -17.49 -35.65
CA GLU A 68 -11.69 -17.28 -34.20
C GLU A 68 -10.49 -17.80 -33.39
N ALA A 69 -9.95 -18.96 -33.76
CA ALA A 69 -8.71 -19.47 -33.17
C ALA A 69 -7.53 -18.50 -33.38
N GLY A 70 -7.35 -17.99 -34.61
CA GLY A 70 -6.29 -17.04 -34.92
C GLY A 70 -6.44 -15.69 -34.21
N LYS A 71 -7.68 -15.24 -33.94
CA LYS A 71 -7.94 -14.05 -33.12
C LYS A 71 -7.53 -14.27 -31.66
N LEU A 72 -7.86 -15.43 -31.09
CA LEU A 72 -7.48 -15.79 -29.73
C LEU A 72 -5.96 -15.86 -29.58
N ASP A 73 -5.27 -16.53 -30.50
CA ASP A 73 -3.80 -16.64 -30.49
C ASP A 73 -3.13 -15.27 -30.61
N ARG A 74 -3.67 -14.40 -31.48
CA ARG A 74 -3.15 -13.04 -31.65
C ARG A 74 -3.38 -12.16 -30.43
N LEU A 75 -4.50 -12.32 -29.72
CA LEU A 75 -4.82 -11.51 -28.54
C LEU A 75 -4.14 -12.01 -27.27
N ALA A 76 -3.83 -13.29 -27.16
CA ALA A 76 -3.21 -13.87 -25.96
C ALA A 76 -2.00 -13.07 -25.42
N PRO A 77 -0.96 -12.73 -26.21
CA PRO A 77 0.19 -11.99 -25.69
C PRO A 77 -0.17 -10.57 -25.24
N VAL A 78 -1.11 -9.91 -25.93
CA VAL A 78 -1.56 -8.54 -25.61
C VAL A 78 -2.33 -8.53 -24.29
N ARG A 79 -3.25 -9.48 -24.11
CA ARG A 79 -4.04 -9.67 -22.89
C ARG A 79 -3.13 -9.91 -21.68
N ILE A 80 -2.16 -10.81 -21.82
CA ILE A 80 -1.17 -11.12 -20.78
C ILE A 80 -0.36 -9.88 -20.42
N LYS A 81 0.12 -9.14 -21.43
CA LYS A 81 0.91 -7.92 -21.22
C LYS A 81 0.11 -6.85 -20.47
N GLY A 82 -1.12 -6.57 -20.88
CA GLY A 82 -1.97 -5.55 -20.24
C GLY A 82 -2.33 -5.88 -18.80
N VAL A 83 -2.71 -7.14 -18.54
CA VAL A 83 -2.96 -7.61 -17.16
C VAL A 83 -1.73 -7.44 -16.28
N ARG A 84 -0.55 -7.90 -16.75
CA ARG A 84 0.68 -7.82 -15.96
C ARG A 84 1.14 -6.39 -15.73
N ALA A 85 1.01 -5.50 -16.72
CA ALA A 85 1.40 -4.11 -16.58
C ALA A 85 0.61 -3.39 -15.48
N VAL A 86 -0.73 -3.51 -15.47
CA VAL A 86 -1.57 -2.91 -14.43
C VAL A 86 -1.33 -3.58 -13.06
N ALA A 87 -1.17 -4.90 -13.02
CA ALA A 87 -0.87 -5.60 -11.78
C ALA A 87 0.49 -5.20 -11.18
N ARG A 88 1.52 -4.98 -12.02
CA ARG A 88 2.83 -4.48 -11.55
C ARG A 88 2.72 -3.06 -10.99
N ALA A 89 1.93 -2.19 -11.63
CA ALA A 89 1.67 -0.86 -11.08
C ALA A 89 1.01 -0.92 -9.70
N ALA A 90 0.02 -1.82 -9.52
CA ALA A 90 -0.58 -2.08 -8.22
C ALA A 90 0.44 -2.57 -7.20
N ALA A 91 1.30 -3.53 -7.58
CA ALA A 91 2.36 -4.04 -6.72
C ALA A 91 3.34 -2.95 -6.28
N SER A 92 3.70 -2.02 -7.16
CA SER A 92 4.57 -0.90 -6.82
C SER A 92 3.91 0.07 -5.82
N VAL A 93 2.61 0.32 -5.94
CA VAL A 93 1.86 1.15 -4.98
C VAL A 93 1.84 0.50 -3.59
N GLU A 94 1.58 -0.81 -3.51
CA GLU A 94 1.63 -1.51 -2.22
C GLU A 94 3.04 -1.53 -1.63
N HIS A 95 4.07 -1.66 -2.46
CA HIS A 95 5.45 -1.58 -1.98
C HIS A 95 5.77 -0.23 -1.34
N GLU A 96 5.37 0.89 -1.96
CA GLU A 96 5.59 2.22 -1.36
C GLU A 96 4.76 2.41 -0.07
N ASP A 97 3.55 1.85 0.01
CA ASP A 97 2.75 1.92 1.24
C ASP A 97 3.39 1.12 2.39
N GLU A 98 3.96 -0.05 2.10
CA GLU A 98 4.78 -0.81 3.05
C GLU A 98 5.97 0.02 3.55
N GLN A 99 6.65 0.77 2.67
CA GLN A 99 7.75 1.65 3.05
C GLN A 99 7.29 2.81 3.93
N LEU A 100 6.15 3.44 3.61
CA LEU A 100 5.56 4.50 4.44
C LEU A 100 5.14 3.98 5.81
N ALA A 101 4.53 2.78 5.87
CA ALA A 101 4.18 2.12 7.12
C ALA A 101 5.43 1.80 7.97
N ALA A 102 6.51 1.33 7.35
CA ALA A 102 7.77 1.08 8.04
C ALA A 102 8.39 2.36 8.61
N ARG A 103 8.37 3.46 7.83
CA ARG A 103 8.86 4.78 8.29
C ARG A 103 8.02 5.34 9.44
N GLU A 104 6.70 5.28 9.31
CA GLU A 104 5.80 5.69 10.39
C GLU A 104 6.02 4.86 11.65
N ASN A 105 6.13 3.53 11.51
CA ASN A 105 6.41 2.65 12.64
C ASN A 105 7.76 2.97 13.30
N ALA A 106 8.79 3.34 12.53
CA ALA A 106 10.08 3.74 13.07
C ALA A 106 9.99 5.00 13.94
N ILE A 107 9.11 5.95 13.63
CA ILE A 107 8.88 7.15 14.45
C ILE A 107 8.35 6.76 15.84
N PHE A 108 7.43 5.80 15.89
CA PHE A 108 6.75 5.38 17.12
C PHE A 108 7.45 4.24 17.87
N THR A 109 8.43 3.60 17.25
CA THR A 109 9.16 2.49 17.86
C THR A 109 9.87 2.97 19.12
N VAL A 110 9.59 2.31 20.25
CA VAL A 110 10.32 2.52 21.49
C VAL A 110 11.74 1.99 21.27
N PRO A 111 12.80 2.80 21.41
CA PRO A 111 14.15 2.33 21.14
C PRO A 111 14.49 1.15 22.06
N ALA A 112 15.35 0.23 21.63
CA ALA A 112 15.85 -0.83 22.50
C ALA A 112 17.01 -0.31 23.37
N ILE A 113 17.25 -0.95 24.52
CA ILE A 113 18.50 -0.75 25.27
C ILE A 113 19.58 -1.59 24.61
N ASP A 114 20.77 -1.01 24.39
CA ASP A 114 21.93 -1.79 23.94
C ASP A 114 22.27 -2.85 25.00
N ARG A 115 22.51 -4.09 24.57
CA ARG A 115 22.91 -5.18 25.46
C ARG A 115 24.23 -4.90 26.18
N ALA A 116 25.09 -4.06 25.61
CA ALA A 116 26.34 -3.63 26.24
C ALA A 116 26.14 -2.50 27.26
N ASP A 117 25.01 -1.78 27.23
CA ASP A 117 24.73 -0.65 28.13
C ASP A 117 24.04 -1.13 29.43
N ALA A 118 24.83 -1.84 30.24
CA ALA A 118 24.39 -2.32 31.55
C ALA A 118 23.98 -1.18 32.49
N VAL A 119 24.59 0.00 32.36
CA VAL A 119 24.30 1.16 33.22
C VAL A 119 22.87 1.66 32.98
N THR A 120 22.48 1.83 31.72
CA THR A 120 21.10 2.20 31.38
C THR A 120 20.10 1.13 31.83
N ALA A 121 20.42 -0.15 31.60
CA ALA A 121 19.54 -1.25 32.01
C ALA A 121 19.30 -1.27 33.54
N ILE A 122 20.35 -1.08 34.35
CA ILE A 122 20.25 -1.01 35.82
C ILE A 122 19.41 0.19 36.22
N ARG A 123 19.71 1.38 35.70
CA ARG A 123 19.00 2.62 36.03
C ARG A 123 17.52 2.54 35.69
N GLU A 124 17.15 1.95 34.55
CA GLU A 124 15.75 1.72 34.23
C GLU A 124 15.08 0.71 35.17
N GLY A 125 15.80 -0.33 35.59
CA GLY A 125 15.33 -1.27 36.60
C GLY A 125 15.00 -0.57 37.93
N GLU A 126 15.85 0.36 38.36
CA GLU A 126 15.62 1.18 39.55
C GLU A 126 14.42 2.12 39.37
N LEU A 127 14.30 2.79 38.22
CA LEU A 127 13.18 3.66 37.89
C LEU A 127 11.84 2.88 37.92
N ARG A 128 11.79 1.70 37.29
CA ARG A 128 10.62 0.81 37.31
C ARG A 128 10.29 0.36 38.74
N SER A 129 11.28 -0.08 39.50
CA SER A 129 11.10 -0.54 40.89
C SER A 129 10.56 0.58 41.78
N ARG A 130 11.13 1.79 41.65
CA ARG A 130 10.66 2.98 42.38
C ARG A 130 9.22 3.32 41.99
N PHE A 131 8.91 3.35 40.70
CA PHE A 131 7.53 3.61 40.22
C PHE A 131 6.53 2.57 40.76
N ALA A 132 6.91 1.29 40.75
CA ALA A 132 6.09 0.20 41.28
C ALA A 132 5.85 0.33 42.80
N SER A 133 6.79 0.89 43.57
CA SER A 133 6.59 1.14 45.00
C SER A 133 5.66 2.33 45.32
N LEU A 134 5.34 3.17 44.34
CA LEU A 134 4.48 4.34 44.56
C LEU A 134 3.02 3.91 44.81
N THR A 135 2.33 4.71 45.63
CA THR A 135 0.87 4.61 45.78
C THR A 135 0.18 4.96 44.45
N ALA A 136 -1.06 4.49 44.26
CA ALA A 136 -1.83 4.78 43.04
C ALA A 136 -1.91 6.29 42.73
N ARG A 137 -2.15 7.12 43.76
CA ARG A 137 -2.18 8.58 43.64
C ARG A 137 -0.83 9.16 43.18
N ALA A 138 0.28 8.68 43.75
CA ALA A 138 1.61 9.15 43.37
C ALA A 138 1.98 8.69 41.95
N ARG A 139 1.56 7.50 41.51
CA ARG A 139 1.75 7.05 40.12
C ARG A 139 1.02 7.95 39.12
N LEU A 140 -0.22 8.34 39.42
CA LEU A 140 -0.97 9.27 38.57
C LEU A 140 -0.23 10.61 38.42
N GLN A 141 0.27 11.17 39.53
CA GLN A 141 1.08 12.40 39.50
C GLN A 141 2.34 12.24 38.64
N VAL A 142 3.06 11.13 38.79
CA VAL A 142 4.25 10.86 37.97
C VAL A 142 3.91 10.72 36.50
N VAL A 143 2.79 10.09 36.15
CA VAL A 143 2.32 9.97 34.76
C VAL A 143 1.92 11.32 34.16
N GLU A 144 1.32 12.22 34.95
CA GLU A 144 1.07 13.59 34.52
C GLU A 144 2.38 14.35 34.24
N GLU A 145 3.40 14.12 35.08
CA GLU A 145 4.71 14.75 34.93
C GLU A 145 5.57 14.15 33.82
N ILE A 146 5.32 12.90 33.42
CA ILE A 146 6.13 12.19 32.43
C ILE A 146 6.13 12.86 31.05
N SER A 147 5.10 13.67 30.79
CA SER A 147 4.95 14.44 29.54
C SER A 147 5.77 15.73 29.53
N LYS A 148 6.37 16.11 30.68
CA LYS A 148 7.21 17.31 30.79
C LYS A 148 8.62 17.02 30.27
N PRO A 149 9.30 18.01 29.65
CA PRO A 149 10.70 17.87 29.24
C PRO A 149 11.59 17.38 30.38
N GLY A 150 12.47 16.42 30.10
CA GLY A 150 13.42 15.85 31.07
C GLY A 150 13.01 14.52 31.71
N ASN A 151 11.76 14.06 31.54
CA ASN A 151 11.27 12.78 32.10
C ASN A 151 11.29 11.60 31.11
N GLU A 152 11.93 11.76 29.95
CA GLU A 152 11.95 10.76 28.88
C GLU A 152 12.52 9.41 29.33
N GLN A 153 13.57 9.41 30.16
CA GLN A 153 14.18 8.17 30.63
C GLN A 153 13.22 7.31 31.48
N LEU A 154 12.35 7.96 32.27
CA LEU A 154 11.31 7.25 33.01
C LEU A 154 10.24 6.70 32.07
N MET A 155 9.82 7.49 31.06
CA MET A 155 8.88 7.04 30.04
C MET A 155 9.39 5.80 29.31
N LEU A 156 10.63 5.83 28.85
CA LEU A 156 11.28 4.69 28.19
C LEU A 156 11.38 3.47 29.11
N ALA A 157 11.77 3.67 30.37
CA ALA A 157 11.85 2.58 31.35
C ALA A 157 10.51 1.88 31.54
N LEU A 158 9.40 2.63 31.60
CA LEU A 158 8.05 2.09 31.75
C LEU A 158 7.53 1.42 30.47
N LEU A 159 7.83 1.97 29.28
CA LEU A 159 7.42 1.38 28.01
C LEU A 159 8.10 0.05 27.71
N ARG A 160 9.36 -0.09 28.15
CA ARG A 160 10.20 -1.30 28.01
C ARG A 160 9.92 -2.34 29.09
N ASP A 161 9.03 -2.06 30.05
CA ASP A 161 8.69 -3.00 31.11
C ASP A 161 8.02 -4.26 30.53
N PRO A 162 8.58 -5.48 30.75
CA PRO A 162 7.97 -6.71 30.30
C PRO A 162 6.75 -7.13 31.13
N MET A 163 6.49 -6.51 32.30
CA MET A 163 5.40 -6.90 33.18
C MET A 163 4.06 -6.20 32.82
N PRO A 164 3.04 -6.95 32.38
CA PRO A 164 1.77 -6.38 31.91
C PRO A 164 0.80 -5.97 33.04
N ALA A 165 1.16 -6.08 34.31
CA ALA A 165 0.21 -5.99 35.43
C ALA A 165 -0.44 -4.59 35.67
N GLN A 166 -0.24 -3.60 34.79
CA GLN A 166 -0.76 -2.23 34.93
C GLN A 166 -1.25 -1.65 33.59
N ASP A 167 -2.10 -2.40 32.88
CA ASP A 167 -2.56 -2.07 31.52
C ASP A 167 -3.06 -0.61 31.37
N ALA A 168 -3.90 -0.11 32.28
CA ALA A 168 -4.45 1.24 32.19
C ALA A 168 -3.39 2.37 32.28
N LEU A 169 -2.39 2.24 33.15
CA LEU A 169 -1.31 3.23 33.23
C LEU A 169 -0.36 3.11 32.05
N ARG A 170 -0.13 1.90 31.57
CA ARG A 170 0.69 1.65 30.37
C ARG A 170 0.09 2.31 29.14
N GLU A 171 -1.22 2.24 28.94
CA GLU A 171 -1.92 2.93 27.85
C GLU A 171 -1.68 4.44 27.88
N VAL A 172 -1.70 5.05 29.08
CA VAL A 172 -1.40 6.48 29.22
C VAL A 172 0.04 6.77 28.82
N VAL A 173 1.02 5.98 29.29
CA VAL A 173 2.43 6.18 28.93
C VAL A 173 2.65 6.00 27.42
N VAL A 174 2.04 4.99 26.79
CA VAL A 174 2.08 4.79 25.33
C VAL A 174 1.47 5.97 24.58
N THR A 175 0.35 6.50 25.08
CA THR A 175 -0.30 7.68 24.50
C THR A 175 0.62 8.90 24.59
N ARG A 176 1.23 9.16 25.76
CA ARG A 176 2.16 10.28 25.93
C ARG A 176 3.41 10.15 25.07
N TRP A 177 3.95 8.94 24.93
CA TRP A 177 5.04 8.67 24.01
C TRP A 177 4.67 9.00 22.57
N ARG A 178 3.50 8.55 22.10
CA ARG A 178 3.01 8.87 20.76
C ARG A 178 2.84 10.38 20.57
N GLU A 179 2.20 11.07 21.50
CA GLU A 179 2.03 12.53 21.46
C GLU A 179 3.38 13.27 21.36
N ALA A 180 4.37 12.88 22.17
CA ALA A 180 5.71 13.45 22.13
C ALA A 180 6.39 13.22 20.78
N ARG A 181 6.32 11.98 20.25
CA ARG A 181 6.89 11.65 18.94
C ARG A 181 6.15 12.34 17.79
N GLU A 182 4.84 12.53 17.89
CA GLU A 182 4.08 13.30 16.90
C GLU A 182 4.50 14.77 16.88
N ALA A 183 4.72 15.37 18.05
CA ALA A 183 5.17 16.75 18.15
C ALA A 183 6.58 16.93 17.56
N GLU A 184 7.49 15.98 17.80
CA GLU A 184 8.86 15.99 17.26
C GLU A 184 8.90 15.77 15.74
N HIS A 185 8.04 14.91 15.21
CA HIS A 185 8.07 14.46 13.80
C HIS A 185 6.92 15.01 12.95
N ILE A 186 6.33 16.15 13.34
CA ILE A 186 5.10 16.68 12.72
C ILE A 186 5.19 16.84 11.20
N GLN A 187 6.33 17.32 10.68
CA GLN A 187 6.50 17.52 9.23
C GLN A 187 6.62 16.18 8.49
N GLU A 188 7.34 15.21 9.06
CA GLU A 188 7.46 13.89 8.47
C GLU A 188 6.11 13.17 8.45
N LEU A 189 5.36 13.19 9.56
CA LEU A 189 4.02 12.60 9.62
C LEU A 189 3.03 13.26 8.66
N ARG A 190 3.10 14.58 8.47
CA ARG A 190 2.32 15.29 7.45
C ARG A 190 2.69 14.81 6.04
N SER A 191 3.98 14.63 5.76
CA SER A 191 4.46 14.13 4.47
C SER A 191 3.99 12.69 4.21
N ILE A 192 4.02 11.82 5.23
CA ILE A 192 3.53 10.43 5.16
C ILE A 192 2.03 10.43 4.88
N ARG A 193 1.25 11.29 5.55
CA ARG A 193 -0.19 11.41 5.30
C ARG A 193 -0.49 11.85 3.87
N ALA A 194 0.17 12.90 3.39
CA ALA A 194 -0.01 13.38 2.01
C ALA A 194 0.39 12.29 0.99
N ALA A 195 1.45 11.53 1.27
CA ALA A 195 1.86 10.41 0.43
C ALA A 195 0.81 9.29 0.41
N ARG A 196 0.21 8.94 1.56
CA ARG A 196 -0.90 7.96 1.62
C ARG A 196 -2.12 8.41 0.84
N GLU A 197 -2.50 9.69 0.93
CA GLU A 197 -3.59 10.24 0.12
C GLU A 197 -3.30 10.09 -1.39
N ALA A 198 -2.05 10.27 -1.81
CA ALA A 198 -1.62 10.04 -3.18
C ALA A 198 -1.63 8.56 -3.59
N LEU A 199 -1.19 7.65 -2.73
CA LEU A 199 -1.28 6.21 -2.98
C LEU A 199 -2.73 5.74 -3.06
N ASP A 200 -3.63 6.25 -2.21
CA ASP A 200 -5.06 5.94 -2.28
C ASP A 200 -5.71 6.44 -3.57
N TRP A 201 -5.32 7.64 -4.02
CA TRP A 201 -5.73 8.14 -5.33
C TRP A 201 -5.23 7.23 -6.45
N LEU A 202 -3.96 6.79 -6.41
CA LEU A 202 -3.40 5.83 -7.36
C LEU A 202 -4.12 4.49 -7.35
N ARG A 203 -4.43 3.93 -6.17
CA ARG A 203 -5.19 2.68 -6.05
C ARG A 203 -6.51 2.77 -6.78
N ARG A 204 -7.28 3.86 -6.59
CA ARG A 204 -8.55 4.08 -7.29
C ARG A 204 -8.37 4.12 -8.82
N SER A 205 -7.34 4.81 -9.29
CA SER A 205 -6.99 4.85 -10.72
C SER A 205 -6.65 3.47 -11.27
N ILE A 206 -5.85 2.70 -10.54
CA ILE A 206 -5.44 1.35 -10.89
C ILE A 206 -6.63 0.39 -10.90
N PHE A 207 -7.54 0.46 -9.91
CA PHE A 207 -8.75 -0.36 -9.90
C PHE A 207 -9.67 -0.05 -11.09
N ALA A 208 -9.82 1.23 -11.45
CA ALA A 208 -10.60 1.62 -12.63
C ALA A 208 -9.97 1.07 -13.93
N ALA A 209 -8.64 1.24 -14.09
CA ALA A 209 -7.90 0.69 -15.22
C ALA A 209 -7.95 -0.85 -15.26
N ALA A 210 -7.80 -1.52 -14.12
CA ALA A 210 -7.90 -2.97 -13.99
C ALA A 210 -9.30 -3.48 -14.40
N ALA A 211 -10.36 -2.76 -14.04
CA ALA A 211 -11.71 -3.09 -14.50
C ALA A 211 -11.85 -2.98 -16.03
N ALA A 212 -11.29 -1.93 -16.64
CA ALA A 212 -11.28 -1.77 -18.10
C ALA A 212 -10.44 -2.85 -18.81
N VAL A 213 -9.26 -3.15 -18.27
CA VAL A 213 -8.39 -4.24 -18.75
C VAL A 213 -9.10 -5.58 -18.63
N ARG A 214 -9.75 -5.88 -17.50
CA ARG A 214 -10.48 -7.13 -17.29
C ARG A 214 -11.60 -7.32 -18.32
N ARG A 215 -12.36 -6.27 -18.61
CA ARG A 215 -13.41 -6.30 -19.66
C ARG A 215 -12.82 -6.54 -21.05
N SER A 216 -11.71 -5.88 -21.37
CA SER A 216 -11.07 -5.96 -22.71
C SER A 216 -10.23 -7.22 -22.91
N ALA A 217 -9.71 -7.79 -21.82
CA ALA A 217 -8.86 -8.98 -21.83
C ALA A 217 -9.67 -10.26 -22.02
N GLU A 218 -10.91 -10.30 -21.53
CA GLU A 218 -11.83 -11.44 -21.69
C GLU A 218 -11.25 -12.77 -21.22
N LEU A 219 -10.37 -12.71 -20.23
CA LEU A 219 -9.82 -13.88 -19.57
C LEU A 219 -10.84 -14.35 -18.52
N SER A 220 -11.06 -15.67 -18.46
CA SER A 220 -11.77 -16.27 -17.33
C SER A 220 -11.02 -15.98 -16.01
N PRO A 221 -11.71 -16.02 -14.85
CA PRO A 221 -11.04 -15.83 -13.56
C PRO A 221 -9.83 -16.77 -13.36
N ARG A 222 -9.94 -18.02 -13.84
CA ARG A 222 -8.86 -19.00 -13.76
C ARG A 222 -7.66 -18.66 -14.66
N GLU A 223 -7.91 -18.20 -15.89
CA GLU A 223 -6.85 -17.76 -16.79
C GLU A 223 -6.16 -16.50 -16.24
N LEU A 224 -6.94 -15.56 -15.72
CA LEU A 224 -6.42 -14.34 -15.09
C LEU A 224 -5.50 -14.67 -13.90
N ALA A 225 -5.94 -15.56 -13.01
CA ALA A 225 -5.13 -16.06 -11.92
C ALA A 225 -3.86 -16.77 -12.41
N SER A 226 -3.95 -17.58 -13.47
CA SER A 226 -2.78 -18.24 -14.09
C SER A 226 -1.78 -17.25 -14.69
N VAL A 227 -2.26 -16.19 -15.34
CA VAL A 227 -1.41 -15.15 -15.95
C VAL A 227 -0.62 -14.40 -14.88
N LEU A 228 -1.28 -14.06 -13.77
CA LEU A 228 -0.71 -13.35 -12.63
C LEU A 228 0.23 -14.26 -11.82
N ALA A 229 -0.14 -15.54 -11.62
CA ALA A 229 0.68 -16.51 -10.91
C ALA A 229 2.05 -16.76 -11.55
N GLY A 230 2.14 -16.60 -12.87
CA GLY A 230 3.36 -16.77 -13.66
C GLY A 230 4.31 -15.56 -13.66
N ASP A 231 4.03 -14.51 -12.88
CA ASP A 231 4.88 -13.32 -12.75
C ASP A 231 4.92 -12.87 -11.29
N ALA A 232 6.07 -13.02 -10.64
CA ALA A 232 6.22 -12.72 -9.21
C ALA A 232 5.93 -11.25 -8.85
N ASN A 233 6.23 -10.31 -9.76
CA ASN A 233 6.00 -8.89 -9.53
C ASN A 233 4.51 -8.55 -9.73
N ALA A 234 3.88 -9.11 -10.76
CA ALA A 234 2.45 -8.92 -10.99
C ALA A 234 1.57 -9.58 -9.90
N MET A 235 2.02 -10.71 -9.35
CA MET A 235 1.27 -11.45 -8.34
C MET A 235 0.92 -10.61 -7.10
N ARG A 236 1.83 -9.74 -6.63
CA ARG A 236 1.55 -8.85 -5.48
C ARG A 236 0.39 -7.89 -5.74
N GLY A 237 0.22 -7.46 -6.98
CA GLY A 237 -0.87 -6.59 -7.42
C GLY A 237 -2.12 -7.31 -7.92
N ALA A 238 -2.22 -8.64 -7.74
CA ALA A 238 -3.36 -9.42 -8.22
C ALA A 238 -4.72 -8.97 -7.65
N HIS A 239 -4.70 -8.42 -6.43
CA HIS A 239 -5.89 -7.88 -5.77
C HIS A 239 -6.57 -6.76 -6.58
N ALA A 240 -5.83 -6.00 -7.40
CA ALA A 240 -6.38 -4.98 -8.30
C ALA A 240 -7.41 -5.55 -9.30
N PHE A 241 -7.29 -6.84 -9.61
CA PHE A 241 -8.20 -7.57 -10.50
C PHE A 241 -9.29 -8.37 -9.76
N GLY A 242 -9.30 -8.33 -8.42
CA GLY A 242 -10.15 -9.17 -7.58
C GLY A 242 -9.72 -10.64 -7.55
N VAL A 243 -8.43 -10.92 -7.77
CA VAL A 243 -7.86 -12.27 -7.67
C VAL A 243 -7.25 -12.45 -6.29
N SER A 244 -7.71 -13.47 -5.56
CA SER A 244 -7.27 -13.76 -4.20
C SER A 244 -5.94 -14.54 -4.15
N PRO A 245 -5.23 -14.56 -3.01
CA PRO A 245 -4.07 -15.43 -2.81
C PRO A 245 -4.38 -16.92 -3.05
N ASP A 246 -5.59 -17.37 -2.70
CA ASP A 246 -6.02 -18.76 -2.89
C ASP A 246 -6.19 -19.10 -4.38
N ASP A 247 -6.72 -18.17 -5.19
CA ASP A 247 -6.82 -18.33 -6.65
C ASP A 247 -5.43 -18.51 -7.29
N ILE A 248 -4.45 -17.72 -6.82
CA ILE A 248 -3.06 -17.81 -7.27
C ILE A 248 -2.45 -19.16 -6.87
N ALA A 249 -2.65 -19.60 -5.63
CA ALA A 249 -2.16 -20.89 -5.15
C ALA A 249 -2.76 -22.05 -5.96
N ALA A 250 -4.08 -22.02 -6.21
CA ALA A 250 -4.77 -23.00 -7.04
C ALA A 250 -4.26 -23.02 -8.49
N ALA A 251 -4.01 -21.84 -9.08
CA ALA A 251 -3.46 -21.72 -10.43
C ALA A 251 -2.04 -22.32 -10.52
N ARG A 252 -1.18 -22.08 -9.52
CA ARG A 252 0.16 -22.69 -9.44
C ARG A 252 0.11 -24.20 -9.30
N ALA A 253 -0.74 -24.72 -8.43
CA ALA A 253 -0.93 -26.16 -8.25
C ALA A 253 -1.40 -26.82 -9.56
N ALA A 254 -2.31 -26.17 -10.29
CA ALA A 254 -2.77 -26.66 -11.59
C ALA A 254 -1.67 -26.65 -12.66
N ALA A 255 -0.78 -25.64 -12.65
CA ALA A 255 0.36 -25.57 -13.57
C ALA A 255 1.36 -26.72 -13.33
N LEU A 256 1.67 -27.02 -12.06
CA LEU A 256 2.57 -28.11 -11.67
C LEU A 256 2.06 -29.48 -12.13
N ARG A 257 0.74 -29.73 -12.06
CA ARG A 257 0.14 -30.99 -12.53
C ARG A 257 0.18 -31.19 -14.04
N ARG A 258 0.38 -30.13 -14.83
CA ARG A 258 0.51 -30.24 -16.31
C ARG A 258 1.92 -30.58 -16.75
N THR A 259 2.91 -30.40 -15.88
CA THR A 259 4.32 -30.66 -16.17
C THR A 259 4.78 -32.04 -15.70
N THR A 260 3.95 -32.76 -14.95
CA THR A 260 4.15 -34.14 -14.48
C THR A 260 3.38 -35.12 -15.35
#